data_AF-A0A519T568-F1
#
_entry.id   AF-A0A519T568-F1
#
_cell.length_a   1.000
_cell.length_b   1.000
_cell.length_c   1.000
_cell.angle_alpha   90.00
_cell.angle_beta   90.00
_cell.angle_gamma   90.00
#
_symmetry.space_group_name_H-M   'P 1'
#
loop_
_entity.id
_entity.type
_entity.pdbx_description
1 polymer ?
#
loop_
_entity_poly.entity_id
_entity_poly.type
_entity_poly.pdbx_seq_one_letter_code
_entity_poly.pdbx_strand_id
1 'polypeptide(L)'
;MAKKPAAPAAPLVHIPAVADNSALSKAQKEFNRLTKRIAKLEKTVGDFRVAATRLRQRVQDEYRPLQHQHNAQRAELVRLLDQAHDTAKLTKGERAKIADLIGFACADLPALGFPEVQPIVEKYAGPPPTEEEDQELDKQASEMMKVLFSQQFGIEFDPEADVSTQEKFQAYVDQQLDAREAEYAEQVRQQETRRAQRKKSPKQQAAEEKKQAEEKNST
;
A
#
# COMPACT_ATOMS: atom_id res chain seq x y z
N MET A 1 -4.23 12.46 30.77
CA MET A 1 -2.95 12.87 30.15
C MET A 1 -3.15 14.19 29.43
N ALA A 2 -2.41 15.23 29.82
CA ALA A 2 -2.59 16.59 29.36
C ALA A 2 -2.18 16.75 27.88
N LYS A 3 -3.09 17.30 27.05
CA LYS A 3 -2.80 17.73 25.68
C LYS A 3 -1.75 18.84 25.74
N LYS A 4 -0.50 18.51 25.39
CA LYS A 4 0.56 19.50 25.16
C LYS A 4 0.09 20.44 24.04
N PRO A 5 -0.03 21.76 24.27
CA PRO A 5 -0.47 22.68 23.24
C PRO A 5 0.57 22.69 22.11
N ALA A 6 0.11 22.56 20.87
CA ALA A 6 0.97 22.70 19.71
C ALA A 6 1.64 24.08 19.77
N ALA A 7 2.97 24.11 19.71
CA ALA A 7 3.73 25.35 19.68
C ALA A 7 3.21 26.24 18.53
N PRO A 8 3.06 27.56 18.74
CA PRO A 8 2.59 28.45 17.70
C PRO A 8 3.56 28.39 16.52
N ALA A 9 3.04 28.05 15.34
CA ALA A 9 3.81 28.10 14.09
C ALA A 9 4.37 29.53 13.94
N ALA A 10 5.69 29.65 13.86
CA ALA A 10 6.33 30.95 13.68
C ALA A 10 5.76 31.62 12.42
N PRO A 11 5.40 32.92 12.48
CA PRO A 11 4.78 33.59 11.35
C PRO A 11 5.71 33.57 10.13
N LEU A 12 5.17 33.12 9.00
CA LEU A 12 5.87 33.08 7.72
C LEU A 12 6.33 34.49 7.33
N VAL A 13 7.66 34.65 7.23
CA VAL A 13 8.30 35.94 6.96
C VAL A 13 8.10 36.33 5.49
N HIS A 14 7.63 37.56 5.26
CA HIS A 14 7.46 38.17 3.94
C HIS A 14 8.33 39.41 3.82
N ILE A 15 9.03 39.58 2.70
CA ILE A 15 9.88 40.76 2.44
C ILE A 15 9.05 41.82 1.70
N PRO A 16 8.71 42.98 2.33
CA PRO A 16 8.03 44.08 1.66
C PRO A 16 8.96 44.83 0.71
N ALA A 17 8.40 45.54 -0.29
CA ALA A 17 9.17 46.49 -1.08
C ALA A 17 9.50 47.72 -0.20
N VAL A 18 10.75 48.19 -0.24
CA VAL A 18 11.18 49.39 0.50
C VAL A 18 10.50 50.61 -0.12
N ALA A 19 10.12 51.59 0.70
CA ALA A 19 9.21 52.71 0.38
C ALA A 19 9.63 53.66 -0.77
N ASP A 20 10.79 53.45 -1.39
CA ASP A 20 11.24 54.19 -2.57
C ASP A 20 11.42 53.26 -3.78
N ASN A 21 10.32 52.96 -4.48
CA ASN A 21 10.20 52.46 -5.88
C ASN A 21 11.23 51.45 -6.44
N SER A 22 11.98 50.74 -5.61
CA SER A 22 12.87 49.66 -6.06
C SER A 22 12.04 48.39 -6.21
N ALA A 23 11.84 47.98 -7.46
CA ALA A 23 11.20 46.70 -7.74
C ALA A 23 11.95 45.58 -6.99
N LEU A 24 11.20 44.73 -6.28
CA LEU A 24 11.76 43.60 -5.52
C LEU A 24 12.79 42.84 -6.36
N SER A 25 13.95 42.54 -5.74
CA SER A 25 14.99 41.77 -6.40
C SER A 25 14.47 40.38 -6.81
N LYS A 26 15.09 39.76 -7.81
CA LYS A 26 14.72 38.41 -8.26
C LYS A 26 14.72 37.40 -7.10
N ALA A 27 15.71 37.51 -6.20
CA ALA A 27 15.81 36.68 -4.99
C ALA A 27 14.69 36.96 -3.98
N GLN A 28 14.31 38.23 -3.77
CA GLN A 28 13.19 38.58 -2.87
C GLN A 28 11.84 38.11 -3.42
N LYS A 29 11.63 38.19 -4.74
CA LYS A 29 10.42 37.65 -5.40
C LYS A 29 10.34 36.12 -5.27
N GLU A 30 11.45 35.42 -5.48
CA GLU A 30 11.54 33.97 -5.31
C GLU A 30 11.29 33.56 -3.84
N PHE A 31 11.90 34.26 -2.88
CA PHE A 31 11.65 34.04 -1.46
C PHE A 31 10.17 34.21 -1.11
N ASN A 32 9.55 35.33 -1.48
CA ASN A 32 8.13 35.58 -1.23
C ASN A 32 7.23 34.53 -1.92
N ARG A 33 7.61 34.03 -3.09
CA ARG A 33 6.89 32.94 -3.78
C ARG A 33 6.97 31.64 -2.99
N LEU A 34 8.15 31.26 -2.51
CA LEU A 34 8.36 30.06 -1.71
C LEU A 34 7.62 30.15 -0.37
N THR A 35 7.67 31.28 0.32
CA THR A 35 6.88 31.55 1.54
C THR A 35 5.38 31.36 1.29
N LYS A 36 4.84 31.92 0.21
CA LYS A 36 3.43 31.71 -0.16
C LYS A 36 3.10 30.25 -0.45
N ARG A 37 4.02 29.52 -1.08
CA ARG A 37 3.85 28.09 -1.36
C ARG A 37 3.86 27.26 -0.07
N ILE A 38 4.75 27.57 0.86
CA ILE A 38 4.79 26.93 2.19
C ILE A 38 3.48 27.19 2.93
N ALA A 39 3.02 28.44 3.00
CA ALA A 39 1.74 28.79 3.64
C ALA A 39 0.56 27.99 3.06
N LYS A 40 0.51 27.84 1.73
CA LYS A 40 -0.53 27.05 1.07
C LYS A 40 -0.42 25.56 1.43
N LEU A 41 0.79 25.00 1.42
CA LEU A 41 1.03 23.60 1.78
C LEU A 41 0.70 23.32 3.24
N GLU A 42 1.08 24.19 4.16
CA GLU A 42 0.74 24.09 5.59
C GLU A 42 -0.77 24.06 5.80
N LYS A 43 -1.49 24.95 5.11
CA LYS A 43 -2.97 24.94 5.12
C LYS A 43 -3.51 23.61 4.60
N THR A 44 -3.04 23.16 3.43
CA THR A 44 -3.49 21.88 2.85
C THR A 44 -3.21 20.69 3.76
N VAL A 45 -2.05 20.64 4.41
CA VAL A 45 -1.72 19.61 5.41
C VAL A 45 -2.65 19.69 6.61
N GLY A 46 -2.97 20.89 7.09
CA GLY A 46 -3.96 21.11 8.15
C GLY A 46 -5.34 20.58 7.76
N ASP A 47 -5.82 20.95 6.58
CA ASP A 47 -7.12 20.52 6.04
C ASP A 47 -7.18 18.99 5.91
N PHE A 48 -6.11 18.35 5.41
CA PHE A 48 -6.03 16.89 5.34
C PHE A 48 -6.04 16.22 6.71
N ARG A 49 -5.35 16.78 7.71
CA ARG A 49 -5.38 16.24 9.08
C ARG A 49 -6.79 16.31 9.69
N VAL A 50 -7.50 17.40 9.46
CA VAL A 50 -8.90 17.56 9.90
C VAL A 50 -9.80 16.55 9.18
N ALA A 51 -9.69 16.45 7.85
CA ALA A 51 -10.47 15.50 7.06
C ALA A 51 -10.21 14.04 7.46
N ALA A 52 -8.95 13.67 7.67
CA ALA A 52 -8.57 12.33 8.13
C ALA A 52 -9.14 12.02 9.53
N THR A 53 -9.13 13.01 10.43
CA THR A 53 -9.72 12.86 11.78
C THR A 53 -11.24 12.64 11.68
N ARG A 54 -11.93 13.45 10.88
CA ARG A 54 -13.36 13.31 10.64
C ARG A 54 -13.69 11.94 10.03
N LEU A 55 -12.92 11.48 9.05
CA LEU A 55 -13.13 10.17 8.44
C LEU A 55 -12.97 9.05 9.47
N ARG A 56 -11.92 9.08 10.30
CA ARG A 56 -11.73 8.09 11.36
C ARG A 56 -12.90 8.07 12.34
N GLN A 57 -13.41 9.24 12.74
CA GLN A 57 -14.59 9.33 13.61
C GLN A 57 -15.80 8.70 12.94
N ARG A 58 -16.12 9.05 11.69
CA ARG A 58 -17.23 8.43 10.96
C ARG A 58 -17.10 6.91 10.83
N VAL A 59 -15.88 6.41 10.62
CA VAL A 59 -15.64 4.96 10.59
C VAL A 59 -16.01 4.33 11.94
N GLN A 60 -15.59 4.91 13.05
CA GLN A 60 -15.85 4.36 14.39
C GLN A 60 -17.31 4.55 14.84
N ASP A 61 -17.90 5.71 14.55
CA ASP A 61 -19.19 6.12 15.10
C ASP A 61 -20.37 5.73 14.21
N GLU A 62 -20.17 5.64 12.89
CA GLU A 62 -21.23 5.29 11.92
C GLU A 62 -20.99 3.89 11.33
N TYR A 63 -19.83 3.66 10.72
CA TYR A 63 -19.60 2.45 9.91
C TYR A 63 -19.44 1.19 10.76
N ARG A 64 -18.63 1.23 11.82
CA ARG A 64 -18.39 0.06 12.69
C ARG A 64 -19.67 -0.45 13.35
N PRO A 65 -20.56 0.39 13.90
CA PRO A 65 -21.85 -0.05 14.43
C PRO A 65 -22.75 -0.68 13.35
N LEU A 66 -22.82 -0.08 12.15
CA LEU A 66 -23.60 -0.65 11.05
C LEU A 66 -23.05 -2.01 10.60
N GLN A 67 -21.73 -2.13 10.50
CA GLN A 67 -21.06 -3.39 10.18
C GLN A 67 -21.36 -4.46 11.24
N HIS A 68 -21.34 -4.09 12.52
CA HIS A 68 -21.70 -4.99 13.60
C HIS A 68 -23.18 -5.41 13.54
N GLN A 69 -24.10 -4.48 13.30
CA GLN A 69 -25.54 -4.79 13.15
C GLN A 69 -25.80 -5.72 11.95
N HIS A 70 -25.16 -5.47 10.82
CA HIS A 70 -25.23 -6.34 9.65
C HIS A 70 -24.75 -7.77 9.98
N ASN A 71 -23.62 -7.90 10.67
CA ASN A 71 -23.10 -9.19 11.07
C ASN A 71 -23.98 -9.88 12.12
N ALA A 72 -24.61 -9.13 13.02
CA ALA A 72 -25.60 -9.67 13.95
C ALA A 72 -26.81 -10.24 13.21
N GLN A 73 -27.32 -9.55 12.18
CA GLN A 73 -28.39 -10.06 11.34
C GLN A 73 -27.98 -11.31 10.56
N ARG A 74 -26.74 -11.36 10.07
CA ARG A 74 -26.17 -12.58 9.45
C ARG A 74 -26.09 -13.74 10.44
N ALA A 75 -25.71 -13.48 11.69
CA ALA A 75 -25.68 -14.50 12.75
C ALA A 75 -27.10 -15.03 13.06
N GLU A 76 -28.11 -14.16 13.14
CA GLU A 76 -29.50 -14.60 13.27
C GLU A 76 -29.96 -15.43 12.06
N LEU A 77 -29.59 -15.00 10.85
CA LEU A 77 -29.90 -15.75 9.64
C LEU A 77 -29.30 -17.16 9.68
N VAL A 78 -28.06 -17.33 10.13
CA VAL A 78 -27.43 -18.66 10.30
C VAL A 78 -28.26 -19.55 11.23
N ARG A 79 -28.73 -19.03 12.37
CA ARG A 79 -29.54 -19.80 13.32
C ARG A 79 -30.90 -20.20 12.72
N LEU A 80 -31.54 -19.29 11.99
CA LEU A 80 -32.80 -19.57 11.30
C LEU A 80 -32.63 -20.62 10.20
N LEU A 81 -31.52 -20.57 9.47
CA LEU A 81 -31.21 -21.53 8.41
C LEU A 81 -30.88 -22.91 8.96
N ASP A 82 -30.11 -23.00 10.05
CA ASP A 82 -29.84 -24.25 10.77
C ASP A 82 -31.14 -24.91 11.25
N GLN A 83 -32.02 -24.12 11.88
CA GLN A 83 -33.34 -24.59 12.30
C GLN A 83 -34.21 -25.03 11.11
N ALA A 84 -34.22 -24.27 10.01
CA ALA A 84 -34.99 -24.61 8.82
C ALA A 84 -34.44 -25.88 8.13
N HIS A 85 -33.13 -26.06 8.12
CA HIS A 85 -32.50 -27.26 7.60
C HIS A 85 -33.02 -28.54 8.29
N ASP A 86 -33.21 -28.48 9.61
CA ASP A 86 -33.60 -29.61 10.44
C ASP A 86 -35.13 -29.81 10.51
N THR A 87 -35.91 -28.72 10.51
CA THR A 87 -37.37 -28.78 10.76
C THR A 87 -38.24 -28.60 9.51
N ALA A 88 -37.74 -27.96 8.45
CA ALA A 88 -38.55 -27.66 7.27
C ALA A 88 -38.56 -28.82 6.26
N LYS A 89 -39.68 -28.93 5.52
CA LYS A 89 -39.80 -29.87 4.41
C LYS A 89 -39.08 -29.33 3.18
N LEU A 90 -37.77 -29.49 3.14
CA LEU A 90 -36.90 -29.03 2.06
C LEU A 90 -36.59 -30.14 1.05
N THR A 91 -36.41 -29.78 -0.21
CA THR A 91 -35.83 -30.66 -1.22
C THR A 91 -34.33 -30.87 -0.96
N LYS A 92 -33.73 -31.87 -1.63
CA LYS A 92 -32.28 -32.12 -1.51
C LYS A 92 -31.44 -30.91 -1.94
N GLY A 93 -31.84 -30.23 -3.01
CA GLY A 93 -31.14 -29.04 -3.52
C GLY A 93 -31.25 -27.84 -2.57
N GLU A 94 -32.41 -27.64 -1.94
CA GLU A 94 -32.58 -26.57 -0.95
C GLU A 94 -31.75 -26.82 0.31
N ARG A 95 -31.67 -28.06 0.81
CA ARG A 95 -30.79 -28.40 1.95
C ARG A 95 -29.33 -28.17 1.63
N ALA A 96 -28.86 -28.61 0.46
CA ALA A 96 -27.49 -28.37 0.00
C ALA A 96 -27.19 -26.86 -0.06
N LYS A 97 -28.11 -26.07 -0.63
CA LYS A 97 -27.94 -24.62 -0.70
C LYS A 97 -27.90 -23.94 0.66
N ILE A 98 -28.68 -24.42 1.63
CA ILE A 98 -28.60 -23.92 3.02
C ILE A 98 -27.25 -24.28 3.64
N ALA A 99 -26.78 -25.52 3.46
CA ALA A 99 -25.49 -25.96 3.96
C ALA A 99 -24.35 -25.09 3.38
N ASP A 100 -24.35 -24.85 2.07
CA ASP A 100 -23.36 -23.98 1.40
C ASP A 100 -23.42 -22.54 1.93
N LEU A 101 -24.62 -21.99 2.14
CA LEU A 101 -24.79 -20.61 2.60
C LEU A 101 -24.33 -20.43 4.05
N ILE A 102 -24.50 -21.46 4.90
CA ILE A 102 -23.98 -21.45 6.26
C ILE A 102 -22.45 -21.68 6.26
N GLY A 103 -21.98 -22.73 5.59
CA GLY A 103 -20.60 -23.20 5.61
C GLY A 103 -19.62 -22.30 4.85
N PHE A 104 -20.06 -21.57 3.83
CA PHE A 104 -19.20 -20.69 3.04
C PHE A 104 -19.51 -19.20 3.26
N ALA A 105 -20.77 -18.80 3.10
CA ALA A 105 -21.12 -17.37 3.10
C ALA A 105 -21.20 -16.74 4.50
N CYS A 106 -21.11 -17.54 5.57
CA CYS A 106 -21.18 -17.09 6.96
C CYS A 106 -20.01 -17.57 7.84
N ALA A 107 -18.99 -18.20 7.25
CA ALA A 107 -17.86 -18.77 7.98
C ALA A 107 -16.98 -17.74 8.69
N ASP A 108 -17.01 -16.48 8.25
CA ASP A 108 -16.28 -15.34 8.81
C ASP A 108 -16.88 -14.79 10.11
N LEU A 109 -18.17 -15.06 10.39
CA LEU A 109 -18.89 -14.45 11.52
C LEU A 109 -18.27 -14.69 12.91
N PRO A 110 -17.72 -15.88 13.22
CA PRO A 110 -17.02 -16.12 14.49
C PRO A 110 -15.85 -15.15 14.71
N ALA A 111 -15.05 -14.91 13.66
CA ALA A 111 -13.94 -13.96 13.70
C ALA A 111 -14.41 -12.49 13.77
N LEU A 112 -15.65 -12.22 13.34
CA LEU A 112 -16.26 -10.88 13.36
C LEU A 112 -17.03 -10.56 14.65
N GLY A 113 -16.85 -11.37 15.70
CA GLY A 113 -17.40 -11.12 17.03
C GLY A 113 -18.66 -11.91 17.38
N PHE A 114 -18.98 -12.95 16.61
CA PHE A 114 -20.12 -13.85 16.86
C PHE A 114 -19.66 -15.30 17.07
N PRO A 115 -18.81 -15.58 18.07
CA PRO A 115 -18.22 -16.91 18.26
C PRO A 115 -19.26 -18.00 18.54
N GLU A 116 -20.48 -17.63 18.98
CA GLU A 116 -21.56 -18.56 19.26
C GLU A 116 -22.10 -19.28 18.02
N VAL A 117 -21.85 -18.76 16.80
CA VAL A 117 -22.26 -19.44 15.56
C VAL A 117 -21.23 -20.45 15.06
N GLN A 118 -20.04 -20.50 15.66
CA GLN A 118 -18.96 -21.42 15.28
C GLN A 118 -19.43 -22.88 15.19
N PRO A 119 -20.15 -23.45 16.18
CA PRO A 119 -20.57 -24.85 16.12
C PRO A 119 -21.56 -25.12 14.97
N ILE A 120 -22.36 -24.12 14.61
CA ILE A 120 -23.31 -24.22 13.50
C ILE A 120 -22.53 -24.22 12.18
N VAL A 121 -21.58 -23.29 12.00
CA VAL A 121 -20.73 -23.26 10.80
C VAL A 121 -19.98 -24.57 10.62
N GLU A 122 -19.37 -25.10 11.68
CA GLU A 122 -18.63 -26.38 11.66
C GLU A 122 -19.51 -27.57 11.27
N LYS A 123 -20.79 -27.60 11.70
CA LYS A 123 -21.77 -28.63 11.27
C LYS A 123 -21.92 -28.68 9.74
N TYR A 124 -21.75 -27.55 9.06
CA TYR A 124 -21.94 -27.41 7.61
C TYR A 124 -20.65 -27.20 6.82
N ALA A 125 -19.48 -27.18 7.47
CA ALA A 125 -18.19 -26.94 6.84
C ALA A 125 -17.75 -28.04 5.85
N GLY A 126 -18.57 -29.07 5.65
CA GLY A 126 -18.23 -30.24 4.84
C GLY A 126 -17.13 -31.08 5.48
N PRO A 127 -16.78 -32.23 4.89
CA PRO A 127 -15.52 -32.89 5.22
C PRO A 127 -14.36 -31.93 4.90
N PRO A 128 -13.24 -31.99 5.65
CA PRO A 128 -12.04 -31.26 5.26
C PRO A 128 -11.69 -31.60 3.81
N PRO A 129 -11.21 -30.62 3.02
CA PRO A 129 -10.77 -30.88 1.67
C PRO A 129 -9.82 -32.07 1.65
N THR A 130 -10.00 -32.92 0.65
CA THR A 130 -9.04 -34.00 0.41
C THR A 130 -7.68 -33.39 0.04
N GLU A 131 -6.59 -34.11 0.28
CA GLU A 131 -5.24 -33.65 -0.10
C GLU A 131 -5.17 -33.25 -1.58
N GLU A 132 -5.98 -33.87 -2.44
CA GLU A 132 -6.08 -33.53 -3.86
C GLU A 132 -6.78 -32.19 -4.11
N GLU A 133 -7.86 -31.87 -3.37
CA GLU A 133 -8.57 -30.60 -3.46
C GLU A 133 -7.74 -29.44 -2.89
N ASP A 134 -7.02 -29.67 -1.79
CA ASP A 134 -6.08 -28.69 -1.23
C ASP A 134 -4.93 -28.40 -2.22
N GLN A 135 -4.36 -29.42 -2.85
CA GLN A 135 -3.34 -29.23 -3.88
C GLN A 135 -3.87 -28.48 -5.11
N GLU A 136 -5.13 -28.67 -5.47
CA GLU A 136 -5.76 -27.94 -6.58
C GLU A 136 -6.00 -26.47 -6.24
N LEU A 137 -6.46 -26.17 -5.02
CA LEU A 137 -6.59 -24.81 -4.51
C LEU A 137 -5.25 -24.08 -4.46
N ASP A 138 -4.19 -24.75 -3.97
CA ASP A 138 -2.84 -24.20 -3.94
C ASP A 138 -2.29 -23.92 -5.35
N LYS A 139 -2.55 -24.82 -6.31
CA LYS A 139 -2.19 -24.59 -7.71
C LYS A 139 -2.93 -23.39 -8.29
N GLN A 140 -4.22 -23.25 -8.05
CA GLN A 140 -5.01 -22.12 -8.53
C GLN A 140 -4.54 -20.79 -7.91
N ALA A 141 -4.24 -20.80 -6.60
CA ALA A 141 -3.67 -19.65 -5.91
C ALA A 141 -2.29 -19.27 -6.46
N SER A 142 -1.43 -20.26 -6.72
CA SER A 142 -0.11 -20.07 -7.34
C SER A 142 -0.23 -19.46 -8.74
N GLU A 143 -1.11 -19.98 -9.60
CA GLU A 143 -1.35 -19.43 -10.94
C GLU A 143 -1.84 -17.97 -10.89
N MET A 144 -2.76 -17.66 -9.97
CA MET A 144 -3.23 -16.29 -9.78
C MET A 144 -2.09 -15.36 -9.30
N MET A 145 -1.25 -15.84 -8.38
CA MET A 145 -0.09 -15.10 -7.89
C MET A 145 0.96 -14.87 -8.98
N LYS A 146 1.24 -15.85 -9.86
CA LYS A 146 2.12 -15.66 -11.03
C LYS A 146 1.65 -14.48 -11.87
N VAL A 147 0.37 -14.46 -12.24
CA VAL A 147 -0.21 -13.39 -13.07
C VAL A 147 -0.06 -12.03 -12.39
N LEU A 148 -0.36 -11.94 -11.10
CA LEU A 148 -0.24 -10.69 -10.34
C LEU A 148 1.21 -10.20 -10.26
N PHE A 149 2.16 -11.08 -9.96
CA PHE A 149 3.58 -10.71 -9.85
C PHE A 149 4.21 -10.38 -11.19
N SER A 150 3.84 -11.09 -12.27
CA SER A 150 4.25 -10.73 -13.62
C SER A 150 3.74 -9.34 -14.01
N GLN A 151 2.49 -9.00 -13.70
CA GLN A 151 1.95 -7.67 -14.00
C GLN A 151 2.57 -6.57 -13.15
N GLN A 152 2.75 -6.81 -11.85
CA GLN A 152 3.19 -5.78 -10.91
C GLN A 152 4.72 -5.55 -10.93
N PHE A 153 5.48 -6.63 -11.07
CA PHE A 153 6.95 -6.59 -10.98
C PHE A 153 7.63 -6.96 -12.30
N GLY A 154 6.89 -7.36 -13.34
CA GLY A 154 7.48 -7.76 -14.61
C GLY A 154 8.32 -9.04 -14.50
N ILE A 155 8.04 -9.91 -13.53
CA ILE A 155 8.74 -11.19 -13.34
C ILE A 155 8.17 -12.20 -14.32
N GLU A 156 9.02 -12.78 -15.17
CA GLU A 156 8.64 -13.90 -16.04
C GLU A 156 8.89 -15.21 -15.29
N PHE A 157 7.83 -15.99 -15.09
CA PHE A 157 7.93 -17.31 -14.47
C PHE A 157 8.29 -18.34 -15.53
N ASP A 158 9.37 -19.07 -15.31
CA ASP A 158 9.74 -20.19 -16.16
C ASP A 158 8.63 -21.27 -16.12
N PRO A 159 8.13 -21.77 -17.26
CA PRO A 159 7.14 -22.84 -17.30
C PRO A 159 7.60 -24.14 -16.59
N GLU A 160 8.90 -24.38 -16.41
CA GLU A 160 9.43 -25.54 -15.68
C GLU A 160 9.68 -25.25 -14.18
N ALA A 161 9.56 -24.00 -13.73
CA ALA A 161 9.77 -23.68 -12.32
C ALA A 161 8.63 -24.22 -11.44
N ASP A 162 8.99 -25.09 -10.51
CA ASP A 162 8.05 -25.60 -9.51
C ASP A 162 7.73 -24.52 -8.47
N VAL A 163 6.65 -23.78 -8.71
CA VAL A 163 6.07 -22.81 -7.77
C VAL A 163 4.71 -23.26 -7.27
N SER A 164 4.46 -24.57 -7.28
CA SER A 164 3.16 -25.17 -6.94
C SER A 164 2.73 -24.96 -5.47
N THR A 165 3.66 -24.57 -4.60
CA THR A 165 3.39 -24.24 -3.19
C THR A 165 3.77 -22.80 -2.89
N GLN A 166 3.14 -22.22 -1.86
CA GLN A 166 3.43 -20.86 -1.43
C GLN A 166 4.92 -20.65 -1.07
N GLU A 167 5.53 -21.61 -0.39
CA GLU A 167 6.96 -21.54 -0.01
C GLU A 167 7.87 -21.52 -1.24
N LYS A 168 7.59 -22.39 -2.22
CA LYS A 168 8.38 -22.43 -3.47
C LYS A 168 8.17 -21.20 -4.33
N PHE A 169 6.94 -20.68 -4.38
CA PHE A 169 6.63 -19.41 -5.04
C PHE A 169 7.42 -18.26 -4.43
N GLN A 170 7.44 -18.13 -3.10
CA GLN A 170 8.19 -17.09 -2.40
C GLN A 170 9.69 -17.20 -2.66
N ALA A 171 10.26 -18.40 -2.53
CA ALA A 171 11.68 -18.62 -2.79
C ALA A 171 12.08 -18.24 -4.23
N TYR A 172 11.24 -18.56 -5.22
CA TYR A 172 11.48 -18.20 -6.62
C TYR A 172 11.42 -16.69 -6.85
N VAL A 173 10.41 -16.01 -6.28
CA VAL A 173 10.26 -14.56 -6.40
C VAL A 173 11.44 -13.84 -5.74
N ASP A 174 11.83 -14.25 -4.53
CA ASP A 174 12.97 -13.65 -3.81
C ASP A 174 14.26 -13.79 -4.63
N GLN A 175 14.52 -14.98 -5.19
CA GLN A 175 15.67 -15.22 -6.05
C GLN A 175 15.67 -14.31 -7.29
N GLN A 176 14.52 -14.10 -7.93
CA GLN A 176 14.41 -13.25 -9.11
C GLN A 176 14.59 -11.76 -8.79
N LEU A 177 14.10 -11.31 -7.63
CA LEU A 177 14.28 -9.95 -7.16
C LEU A 177 15.75 -9.67 -6.80
N ASP A 178 16.39 -10.59 -6.08
CA ASP A 178 17.82 -10.49 -5.73
C ASP A 178 18.71 -10.45 -6.97
N ALA A 179 18.42 -11.30 -7.97
CA ALA A 179 19.14 -11.30 -9.24
C ALA A 179 19.04 -9.96 -9.96
N ARG A 180 17.83 -9.36 -10.01
CA ARG A 180 17.63 -8.04 -10.61
C ARG A 180 18.31 -6.92 -9.85
N GLU A 181 18.30 -6.96 -8.52
CA GLU A 181 18.98 -5.96 -7.71
C GLU A 181 20.50 -6.02 -7.94
N ALA A 182 21.07 -7.23 -8.02
CA ALA A 182 22.46 -7.44 -8.37
C ALA A 182 22.79 -6.88 -9.76
N GLU A 183 21.98 -7.20 -10.77
CA GLU A 183 22.14 -6.66 -12.14
C GLU A 183 22.05 -5.13 -12.17
N TYR A 184 21.09 -4.54 -11.47
CA TYR A 184 20.94 -3.09 -11.38
C TYR A 184 22.17 -2.45 -10.70
N ALA A 185 22.64 -3.04 -9.60
CA ALA A 185 23.83 -2.56 -8.89
C ALA A 185 25.10 -2.67 -9.76
N GLU A 186 25.23 -3.72 -10.57
CA GLU A 186 26.32 -3.83 -11.55
C GLU A 186 26.19 -2.78 -12.65
N GLN A 187 25.00 -2.56 -13.21
CA GLN A 187 24.77 -1.53 -14.22
C GLN A 187 25.10 -0.14 -13.70
N VAL A 188 24.73 0.18 -12.45
CA VAL A 188 25.09 1.45 -11.81
C VAL A 188 26.61 1.57 -11.68
N ARG A 189 27.30 0.54 -11.17
CA ARG A 189 28.77 0.53 -11.08
C ARG A 189 29.45 0.67 -12.45
N GLN A 190 28.93 0.02 -13.49
CA GLN A 190 29.43 0.15 -14.86
C GLN A 190 29.18 1.55 -15.43
N GLN A 191 28.05 2.18 -15.13
CA GLN A 191 27.78 3.55 -15.54
C GLN A 191 28.68 4.55 -14.81
N GLU A 192 28.92 4.38 -13.51
CA GLU A 192 29.81 5.22 -12.72
C GLU A 192 31.26 5.10 -13.20
N THR A 193 31.76 3.89 -13.43
CA THR A 193 33.10 3.65 -13.99
C THR A 193 33.24 4.25 -15.40
N ARG A 194 32.23 4.10 -16.27
CA ARG A 194 32.20 4.76 -17.59
C ARG A 194 32.19 6.29 -17.49
N ARG A 195 31.47 6.86 -16.54
CA ARG A 195 31.47 8.31 -16.28
C ARG A 195 32.83 8.80 -15.78
N ALA A 196 33.49 8.02 -14.91
CA ALA A 196 34.82 8.34 -14.40
C ALA A 196 35.93 8.20 -15.46
N GLN A 197 35.81 7.23 -16.38
CA GLN A 197 36.79 7.02 -17.47
C GLN A 197 36.60 7.95 -18.67
N ARG A 198 35.46 8.65 -18.78
CA ARG A 198 35.28 9.67 -19.82
C ARG A 198 36.27 10.81 -19.58
N LYS A 199 37.23 10.96 -20.51
CA LYS A 199 38.14 12.11 -20.56
C LYS A 199 37.32 13.40 -20.53
N LYS A 200 37.66 14.31 -19.61
CA LYS A 200 37.06 15.66 -19.53
C LYS A 200 37.09 16.29 -20.93
N SER A 201 35.95 16.83 -21.36
CA SER A 201 35.86 17.50 -22.67
C SER A 201 36.85 18.68 -22.73
N PRO A 202 37.44 19.03 -23.89
CA PRO A 202 38.32 20.19 -24.03
C PRO A 202 37.71 21.50 -23.49
N LYS A 203 36.38 21.63 -23.55
CA LYS A 203 35.63 22.77 -22.96
C LYS A 203 35.69 22.82 -21.43
N GLN A 204 35.73 21.65 -20.77
CA GLN A 204 35.81 21.56 -19.31
C GLN A 204 37.25 21.80 -18.82
N GLN A 205 38.25 21.32 -19.56
CA GLN A 205 39.67 21.59 -19.27
C GLN A 205 40.00 23.08 -19.41
N ALA A 206 39.54 23.72 -20.49
CA ALA A 206 39.73 25.17 -20.69
C ALA A 206 39.03 26.04 -19.63
N ALA A 207 37.91 25.58 -19.06
CA ALA A 207 37.21 26.29 -17.99
C ALA A 207 37.92 26.16 -16.62
N GLU A 208 38.54 25.01 -16.35
CA GLU A 208 39.36 24.78 -15.15
C GLU A 208 40.69 25.57 -15.23
N GLU A 209 41.35 25.60 -16.39
CA GLU A 209 42.56 26.40 -16.61
C GLU A 209 42.28 27.90 -16.48
N LYS A 210 41.13 28.38 -16.97
CA LYS A 210 40.73 29.79 -16.77
C LYS A 210 40.52 30.13 -15.29
N LYS A 211 39.85 29.25 -14.53
CA LYS A 211 39.67 29.45 -13.08
C LYS A 211 40.98 29.44 -12.31
N GLN A 212 41.89 28.52 -12.64
CA GLN A 212 43.20 28.47 -12.00
C GLN A 212 44.09 29.67 -12.38
N ALA A 213 43.94 30.20 -13.60
CA ALA A 213 44.61 31.43 -14.01
C ALA A 213 44.04 32.67 -13.31
N GLU A 214 42.73 32.70 -13.05
CA GLU A 214 42.07 33.76 -12.27
C GLU A 214 42.44 33.72 -10.78
N GLU A 215 42.56 32.53 -10.18
CA GLU A 215 42.98 32.37 -8.78
C GLU A 215 44.46 32.73 -8.57
N LYS A 216 45.34 32.43 -9.54
CA LYS A 216 46.77 32.78 -9.46
C LYS A 216 47.08 34.26 -9.73
N ASN A 217 46.17 34.99 -10.39
CA ASN A 217 46.28 36.44 -10.59
C ASN A 217 45.61 37.27 -9.48
N SER A 218 45.05 36.62 -8.46
CA SER A 218 44.37 37.26 -7.32
C SER A 218 45.19 37.22 -6.02
N THR A 219 46.47 36.84 -6.05
CA THR A 219 47.43 36.97 -4.93
C THR A 219 48.50 37.99 -5.31
#